data_AF-A0A7W1KUQ0-F1
#
_entry.id   AF-A0A7W1KUQ0-F1
#
_cell.length_a   1.000
_cell.length_b   1.000
_cell.length_c   1.000
_cell.angle_alpha   90.00
_cell.angle_beta   90.00
_cell.angle_gamma   90.00
#
_symmetry.space_group_name_H-M   'P 1'
#
loop_
_entity.id
_entity.type
_entity.pdbx_description
1 polymer ?
#
loop_
_entity_poly.entity_id
_entity_poly.type
_entity_poly.pdbx_seq_one_letter_code
_entity_poly.pdbx_strand_id
1 'polypeptide(L)'
;LAVTRSAYAQGIARVRPYGYFLVANLVAAAIAVGPVVWVGLIRLRNRELWMLAGAALAAIVVADVSGLSKAEVERIWLPFLPWLVVAAGAAFADGSTVARRGWLGVQAAWTLVVQAVVYSLW
;
A
#
# COMPACT_ATOMS: atom_id res chain seq x y z
N LEU A 1 11.05 8.58 -25.29
CA LEU A 1 11.19 8.78 -23.82
C LEU A 1 11.52 10.23 -23.43
N ALA A 2 12.48 10.90 -24.08
CA ALA A 2 12.85 12.28 -23.74
C ALA A 2 11.69 13.30 -23.91
N VAL A 3 10.97 13.24 -25.04
CA VAL A 3 9.81 14.11 -25.33
C VAL A 3 8.64 13.88 -24.36
N THR A 4 8.41 12.64 -23.93
CA THR A 4 7.38 12.29 -22.95
C THR A 4 7.73 12.82 -21.56
N ARG A 5 9.00 12.73 -21.15
CA ARG A 5 9.47 13.30 -19.88
C ARG A 5 9.40 14.82 -19.86
N SER A 6 9.73 15.49 -20.97
CA SER A 6 9.62 16.95 -21.05
C SER A 6 8.17 17.43 -21.02
N ALA A 7 7.25 16.75 -21.71
CA ALA A 7 5.81 17.06 -21.66
C ALA A 7 5.21 16.82 -20.27
N TYR A 8 5.58 15.72 -19.60
CA TYR A 8 5.14 15.42 -18.23
C TYR A 8 5.65 16.50 -17.24
N ALA A 9 6.93 16.89 -17.34
CA ALA A 9 7.53 17.92 -16.49
C ALA A 9 6.94 19.33 -16.73
N GLN A 10 6.38 19.59 -17.92
CA GLN A 10 5.71 20.84 -18.27
C GLN A 10 4.22 20.87 -17.90
N GLY A 11 3.62 19.71 -17.57
CA GLY A 11 2.21 19.58 -17.16
C GLY A 11 1.97 19.69 -15.65
N ILE A 12 0.88 19.10 -15.16
CA ILE A 12 0.43 19.15 -13.75
C ILE A 12 1.49 18.61 -12.75
N ALA A 13 2.43 17.79 -13.21
CA ALA A 13 3.55 17.30 -12.40
C ALA A 13 4.48 18.40 -11.86
N ARG A 14 4.41 19.62 -12.43
CA ARG A 14 5.15 20.81 -12.00
C ARG A 14 4.59 21.44 -10.72
N VAL A 15 3.28 21.30 -10.50
CA VAL A 15 2.56 21.85 -9.32
C VAL A 15 2.55 20.84 -8.16
N ARG A 16 2.81 19.56 -8.44
CA ARG A 16 2.85 18.47 -7.46
C ARG A 16 4.28 18.30 -6.88
N PRO A 17 4.54 18.70 -5.63
CA PRO A 17 5.88 18.61 -5.05
C PRO A 17 6.33 17.16 -4.95
N TYR A 18 7.45 16.81 -5.59
CA TYR A 18 7.91 15.41 -5.66
C TYR A 18 8.13 14.80 -4.28
N GLY A 19 8.84 15.51 -3.39
CA GLY A 19 9.13 15.01 -2.04
C GLY A 19 7.88 14.78 -1.19
N TYR A 20 6.83 15.58 -1.37
CA TYR A 20 5.56 15.37 -0.68
C TYR A 20 4.91 14.05 -1.14
N PHE A 21 4.78 13.85 -2.45
CA PHE A 21 4.12 12.66 -2.99
C PHE A 21 4.94 11.38 -2.75
N LEU A 22 6.27 11.44 -2.77
CA LEU A 22 7.13 10.30 -2.42
C LEU A 22 6.82 9.73 -1.01
N VAL A 23 6.45 10.58 -0.07
CA VAL A 23 6.09 10.13 1.30
C VAL A 23 4.60 9.87 1.41
N ALA A 24 3.77 10.79 0.92
CA ALA A 24 2.32 10.71 1.04
C ALA A 24 1.75 9.45 0.36
N ASN A 25 2.33 9.01 -0.75
CA ASN A 25 1.91 7.80 -1.46
C ASN A 25 2.17 6.55 -0.63
N LEU A 26 3.36 6.42 -0.02
CA LEU A 26 3.71 5.30 0.84
C LEU A 26 2.87 5.29 2.13
N VAL A 27 2.55 6.48 2.66
CA VAL A 27 1.64 6.60 3.81
C VAL A 27 0.22 6.18 3.43
N ALA A 28 -0.28 6.63 2.27
CA ALA A 28 -1.58 6.17 1.76
C ALA A 28 -1.60 4.65 1.57
N ALA A 29 -0.48 4.06 1.12
CA ALA A 29 -0.32 2.61 1.02
C ALA A 29 -0.41 1.89 2.35
N ALA A 30 0.31 2.41 3.33
CA ALA A 30 0.30 1.90 4.69
C ALA A 30 -1.11 1.90 5.29
N ILE A 31 -1.86 2.99 5.07
CA ILE A 31 -3.23 3.16 5.55
C ILE A 31 -4.16 2.19 4.81
N ALA A 32 -4.04 2.05 3.49
CA ALA A 32 -4.90 1.20 2.67
C ALA A 32 -4.79 -0.28 3.04
N VAL A 33 -3.57 -0.81 3.25
CA VAL A 33 -3.39 -2.22 3.66
C VAL A 33 -3.78 -2.46 5.11
N GLY A 34 -3.74 -1.44 5.96
CA GLY A 34 -4.18 -1.51 7.35
C GLY A 34 -3.25 -2.25 8.31
N PRO A 35 -3.54 -2.17 9.62
CA PRO A 35 -2.62 -2.56 10.69
C PRO A 35 -2.31 -4.05 10.75
N VAL A 36 -3.27 -4.91 10.36
CA VAL A 36 -3.05 -6.37 10.43
C VAL A 36 -2.03 -6.83 9.40
N VAL A 37 -1.98 -6.17 8.24
CA VAL A 37 -0.96 -6.44 7.23
C VAL A 37 0.43 -6.07 7.73
N TRP A 38 0.58 -4.94 8.43
CA TRP A 38 1.86 -4.54 9.06
C TRP A 38 2.36 -5.56 10.07
N VAL A 39 1.47 -5.99 10.96
CA VAL A 39 1.77 -7.03 11.94
C VAL A 39 2.14 -8.34 11.23
N GLY A 40 1.40 -8.69 10.19
CA GLY A 40 1.66 -9.83 9.33
C GLY A 40 3.04 -9.79 8.70
N LEU A 41 3.44 -8.67 8.09
CA LEU A 41 4.76 -8.47 7.49
C LEU A 41 5.90 -8.66 8.51
N ILE A 42 5.73 -8.14 9.72
CA ILE A 42 6.73 -8.29 10.80
C ILE A 42 6.83 -9.76 11.25
N ARG A 43 5.68 -10.45 11.38
CA ARG A 43 5.62 -11.84 11.84
C ARG A 43 5.85 -12.86 10.75
N LEU A 44 5.89 -12.46 9.48
CA LEU A 44 6.04 -13.38 8.35
C LEU A 44 7.39 -14.09 8.42
N ARG A 45 7.36 -15.42 8.55
CA ARG A 45 8.55 -16.29 8.54
C ARG A 45 8.59 -17.25 7.36
N ASN A 46 7.44 -17.52 6.71
CA ASN A 46 7.40 -18.35 5.51
C ASN A 46 8.10 -17.61 4.36
N ARG A 47 9.14 -18.24 3.79
CA ARG A 47 10.00 -17.65 2.76
C ARG A 47 9.27 -17.38 1.45
N GLU A 48 8.36 -18.26 1.03
CA GLU A 48 7.61 -18.14 -0.23
C GLU A 48 6.65 -16.96 -0.16
N LEU A 49 5.90 -16.85 0.94
CA LEU A 49 5.03 -15.71 1.20
C LEU A 49 5.82 -14.41 1.35
N TRP A 50 7.01 -14.49 1.96
CA TRP A 50 7.89 -13.33 2.09
C TRP A 50 8.43 -12.86 0.74
N MET A 51 8.76 -13.78 -0.17
CA MET A 51 9.16 -13.42 -1.53
C MET A 51 8.02 -12.72 -2.28
N LEU A 52 6.78 -13.20 -2.15
CA LEU A 52 5.61 -12.57 -2.77
C LEU A 52 5.33 -11.17 -2.21
N ALA A 53 5.21 -11.06 -0.88
CA ALA A 53 4.94 -9.78 -0.22
C ALA A 53 6.11 -8.80 -0.40
N GLY A 54 7.35 -9.28 -0.32
CA GLY A 54 8.56 -8.50 -0.52
C GLY A 54 8.70 -8.00 -1.96
N ALA A 55 8.38 -8.83 -2.96
CA ALA A 55 8.38 -8.41 -4.36
C ALA A 55 7.30 -7.34 -4.63
N ALA A 56 6.10 -7.49 -4.04
CA ALA A 56 5.06 -6.48 -4.14
C ALA A 56 5.47 -5.15 -3.49
N LEU A 57 6.10 -5.19 -2.31
CA LEU A 57 6.63 -4.00 -1.64
C LEU A 57 7.72 -3.33 -2.49
N ALA A 58 8.64 -4.11 -3.05
CA ALA A 58 9.68 -3.61 -3.93
C ALA A 58 9.08 -2.96 -5.20
N ALA A 59 8.07 -3.57 -5.80
CA ALA A 59 7.36 -3.01 -6.95
C ALA A 59 6.71 -1.66 -6.60
N ILE A 60 6.09 -1.54 -5.42
CA ILE A 60 5.51 -0.28 -4.93
C ILE A 60 6.58 0.79 -4.77
N VAL A 61 7.71 0.47 -4.11
CA VAL A 61 8.81 1.43 -3.91
C VAL A 61 9.43 1.87 -5.23
N VAL A 62 9.67 0.93 -6.16
CA VAL A 62 10.20 1.24 -7.50
C VAL A 62 9.22 2.11 -8.28
N ALA A 63 7.93 1.80 -8.23
CA ALA A 63 6.89 2.59 -8.88
C ALA A 63 6.82 4.01 -8.30
N ASP A 64 6.93 4.16 -6.99
CA ASP A 64 6.86 5.46 -6.31
C ASP A 64 8.09 6.33 -6.59
N VAL A 65 9.30 5.76 -6.46
CA VAL A 65 10.57 6.43 -6.77
C VAL A 65 10.70 6.78 -8.25
N SER A 66 10.01 6.08 -9.15
CA SER A 66 10.02 6.41 -10.59
C SER A 66 9.51 7.83 -10.88
N GLY A 67 8.73 8.43 -9.97
CA GLY A 67 8.18 9.77 -10.11
C GLY A 67 7.14 9.93 -11.23
N LEU A 68 6.80 8.84 -11.94
CA LEU A 68 5.72 8.78 -12.94
C LEU A 68 4.33 8.76 -12.29
N SER A 69 4.29 8.59 -10.97
CA SER A 69 3.08 8.31 -10.20
C SER A 69 2.53 9.51 -9.42
N LYS A 70 2.95 10.76 -9.71
CA LYS A 70 2.51 11.93 -8.92
C LYS A 70 0.98 12.09 -9.01
N ALA A 71 0.26 11.72 -7.95
CA ALA A 71 -1.20 11.73 -7.81
C ALA A 71 -2.01 11.00 -8.92
N GLU A 72 -1.40 9.99 -9.55
CA GLU A 72 -2.13 8.91 -10.26
C GLU A 72 -1.83 7.55 -9.62
N VAL A 73 -1.20 7.60 -8.46
CA VAL A 73 -0.70 6.46 -7.71
C VAL A 73 -1.78 5.39 -7.65
N GLU A 74 -2.97 5.72 -7.17
CA GLU A 74 -4.11 4.81 -7.00
C GLU A 74 -4.25 3.82 -8.17
N ARG A 75 -4.06 4.26 -9.42
CA ARG A 75 -4.20 3.41 -10.60
C ARG A 75 -3.02 2.47 -10.86
N ILE A 76 -1.82 2.82 -10.42
CA ILE A 76 -0.56 2.13 -10.76
C ILE A 76 -0.19 1.05 -9.71
N TRP A 77 -0.40 1.31 -8.42
CA TRP A 77 0.02 0.38 -7.36
C TRP A 77 -1.11 -0.36 -6.65
N LEU A 78 -2.39 -0.01 -6.84
CA LEU A 78 -3.52 -0.80 -6.32
C LEU A 78 -3.42 -2.31 -6.69
N PRO A 79 -2.97 -2.71 -7.90
CA PRO A 79 -2.79 -4.12 -8.23
C PRO A 79 -1.80 -4.86 -7.34
N PHE A 80 -0.89 -4.15 -6.65
CA PHE A 80 0.12 -4.76 -5.78
C PHE A 80 -0.37 -4.99 -4.34
N LEU A 81 -1.41 -4.27 -3.89
CA LEU A 81 -1.87 -4.36 -2.50
C LEU A 81 -2.40 -5.73 -2.08
N PRO A 82 -3.17 -6.48 -2.90
CA PRO A 82 -3.62 -7.81 -2.52
C PRO A 82 -2.47 -8.75 -2.14
N TRP A 83 -1.31 -8.62 -2.78
CA TRP A 83 -0.13 -9.43 -2.49
C TRP A 83 0.51 -9.07 -1.14
N LEU A 84 0.38 -7.82 -0.69
CA LEU A 84 0.75 -7.44 0.68
C LEU A 84 -0.24 -8.02 1.70
N VAL A 85 -1.54 -8.08 1.37
CA VAL A 85 -2.58 -8.62 2.27
C VAL A 85 -2.32 -10.09 2.63
N VAL A 86 -1.66 -10.86 1.76
CA VAL A 86 -1.25 -12.24 2.06
C VAL A 86 -0.41 -12.33 3.34
N ALA A 87 0.39 -11.30 3.66
CA ALA A 87 1.17 -11.25 4.89
C ALA A 87 0.29 -11.24 6.15
N ALA A 88 -0.95 -10.73 6.10
CA ALA A 88 -1.88 -10.75 7.22
C ALA A 88 -2.16 -12.17 7.74
N GLY A 89 -2.02 -13.19 6.88
CA GLY A 89 -2.10 -14.59 7.28
C GLY A 89 -1.16 -14.96 8.44
N ALA A 90 0.04 -14.36 8.47
CA ALA A 90 1.00 -14.57 9.55
C ALA A 90 0.57 -13.92 10.88
N ALA A 91 -0.30 -12.90 10.86
CA ALA A 91 -0.87 -12.35 12.10
C ALA A 91 -1.85 -13.34 12.77
N PHE A 92 -2.40 -14.29 12.00
CA PHE A 92 -3.38 -15.27 12.47
C PHE A 92 -2.78 -16.64 12.82
N ALA A 93 -1.53 -16.91 12.43
CA ALA A 93 -0.93 -18.24 12.42
C ALA A 93 -0.89 -18.92 13.79
N ASP A 94 -0.57 -18.15 14.84
CA ASP A 94 -0.32 -18.70 16.18
C ASP A 94 -1.53 -18.59 17.13
N GLY A 95 -2.68 -18.11 16.64
CA GLY A 95 -3.83 -17.71 17.46
C GLY A 95 -4.98 -18.72 17.50
N SER A 96 -5.68 -18.74 18.64
CA SER A 96 -7.00 -19.38 18.77
C SER A 96 -8.02 -18.78 17.80
N THR A 97 -9.11 -19.49 17.51
CA THR A 97 -10.20 -19.00 16.66
C THR A 97 -10.73 -17.63 17.11
N VAL A 98 -10.76 -17.38 18.43
CA VAL A 98 -11.16 -16.10 19.02
C VAL A 98 -10.18 -14.99 18.66
N ALA A 99 -8.87 -15.24 18.79
CA ALA A 99 -7.84 -14.28 18.43
C ALA A 99 -7.90 -13.91 16.93
N ARG A 100 -8.10 -14.92 16.05
CA ARG A 100 -8.25 -14.67 14.60
C ARG A 100 -9.44 -13.78 14.28
N ARG A 101 -10.61 -14.05 14.90
CA ARG A 101 -11.80 -13.20 14.77
C ARG A 101 -11.55 -11.78 15.29
N GLY A 102 -10.81 -11.64 16.38
CA GLY A 102 -10.39 -10.35 16.91
C GLY A 102 -9.56 -9.55 15.88
N TRP A 103 -8.56 -10.17 15.28
CA TRP A 103 -7.76 -9.51 14.24
C TRP A 103 -8.56 -9.15 12.99
N LEU A 104 -9.47 -10.03 12.54
CA LEU A 104 -10.39 -9.71 11.43
C LEU A 104 -11.30 -8.54 11.79
N GLY A 105 -11.79 -8.49 13.03
CA GLY A 105 -12.59 -7.38 13.55
C GLY A 105 -11.80 -6.06 13.53
N VAL A 106 -10.54 -6.07 13.97
CA VAL A 106 -9.65 -4.90 13.91
C VAL A 106 -9.45 -4.43 12.47
N GLN A 107 -9.15 -5.36 11.55
CA GLN A 107 -8.95 -5.01 10.14
C GLN A 107 -10.23 -4.45 9.51
N ALA A 108 -11.39 -5.08 9.76
CA ALA A 108 -12.67 -4.62 9.25
C ALA A 108 -13.04 -3.24 9.81
N ALA A 109 -12.87 -3.03 11.12
CA ALA A 109 -13.10 -1.74 11.75
C ALA A 109 -12.19 -0.66 11.16
N TRP A 110 -10.91 -0.96 10.93
CA TRP A 110 -9.99 -0.05 10.27
C TRP A 110 -10.46 0.34 8.87
N THR A 111 -10.84 -0.63 8.05
CA THR A 111 -11.38 -0.36 6.71
C THR A 111 -12.61 0.53 6.76
N LEU A 112 -13.54 0.29 7.70
CA LEU A 112 -14.73 1.12 7.88
C LEU A 112 -14.37 2.54 8.32
N VAL A 113 -13.42 2.71 9.24
CA VAL A 113 -12.96 4.03 9.69
C VAL A 113 -12.33 4.80 8.54
N VAL A 114 -11.42 4.17 7.78
CA VAL A 114 -10.79 4.80 6.62
C VAL A 114 -11.85 5.20 5.59
N GLN A 115 -12.80 4.32 5.29
CA GLN A 115 -13.88 4.61 4.35
C GLN A 115 -14.80 5.75 4.82
N ALA A 116 -15.02 5.87 6.13
CA ALA A 116 -15.88 6.91 6.70
C ALA A 116 -15.19 8.28 6.79
N VAL A 117 -13.87 8.30 7.01
CA VAL A 117 -13.09 9.53 7.22
C VAL A 117 -12.53 10.07 5.91
N VAL A 118 -12.10 9.18 5.01
CA VAL A 118 -11.51 9.59 3.73
C VAL A 118 -12.63 9.95 2.77
N TYR A 119 -12.85 11.26 2.62
CA TYR A 119 -13.77 11.78 1.64
C TYR A 119 -13.19 11.52 0.24
N SER A 120 -13.72 10.52 -0.44
CA SER A 120 -13.36 10.27 -1.83
C SER A 120 -14.28 11.08 -2.74
N LEU A 121 -13.78 12.21 -3.24
CA LEU A 121 -14.40 12.97 -4.33
C LEU A 121 -14.16 12.19 -5.63
N TRP A 122 -14.90 11.10 -5.85
CA TRP A 122 -14.95 10.45 -7.15
C TRP A 122 -15.87 11.25 -8.09
#